data_AF-A0A1Z5JLX0-F1
#
_entry.id   AF-A0A1Z5JLX0-F1
#
_cell.length_a   1.000
_cell.length_b   1.000
_cell.length_c   1.000
_cell.angle_alpha   90.00
_cell.angle_beta   90.00
_cell.angle_gamma   90.00
#
_symmetry.space_group_name_H-M   'P 1'
#
loop_
_entity.id
_entity.type
_entity.pdbx_description
1 polymer ?
#
loop_
_entity_poly.entity_id
_entity_poly.type
_entity_poly.pdbx_seq_one_letter_code
_entity_poly.pdbx_strand_id
1 'polypeptide(L)'
;MKRIFVLSASIYLFALVSLGKALSTVRARVQFHPSPVEIENFTLSFPLTWQRRFLSSVPYRERALDNINVSLREFCFIRGASSSGKSTLLKAILNQRGQSATTGGTATGTVTLVSRPDCPPAKPIYLDQKPPYEDRLRIKEVIDRQWSLNGDPIDKTIRAEITSFFANYLGLQDGQADDWLQRKPSELSPSETYRFALLLACFQSSCSSDIRRTEDDKILLPAPILLLDEWMDTETSTVIQAVQQGLWTLVQATGALVAIVSHKPERWRRDQISQTITMSGGRVLYVE
;
A
#
# COMPACT_ATOMS: atom_id res chain seq x y z
N MET A 1 -33.31 35.43 -28.44
CA MET A 1 -32.18 35.88 -27.60
C MET A 1 -31.84 34.80 -26.59
N LYS A 2 -30.91 33.89 -26.89
CA LYS A 2 -30.43 32.84 -25.97
C LYS A 2 -28.96 32.55 -26.27
N ARG A 3 -28.04 33.14 -25.50
CA ARG A 3 -26.65 32.69 -25.31
C ARG A 3 -26.18 33.20 -23.94
N ILE A 4 -25.16 32.54 -23.40
CA ILE A 4 -24.43 32.80 -22.14
C ILE A 4 -24.89 31.88 -21.00
N PHE A 5 -24.25 30.71 -20.87
CA PHE A 5 -24.00 29.97 -19.61
C PHE A 5 -23.14 28.71 -19.90
N VAL A 6 -21.89 28.86 -20.38
CA VAL A 6 -20.96 27.70 -20.49
C VAL A 6 -19.51 28.03 -20.10
N LEU A 7 -19.14 29.29 -19.82
CA LEU A 7 -17.70 29.65 -19.75
C LEU A 7 -17.03 29.69 -18.37
N SER A 8 -17.70 29.44 -17.23
CA SER A 8 -17.04 29.58 -15.92
C SER A 8 -16.46 28.29 -15.32
N ALA A 9 -16.78 27.10 -15.85
CA ALA A 9 -16.30 25.83 -15.28
C ALA A 9 -14.90 25.43 -15.81
N SER A 10 -14.53 25.79 -17.04
CA SER A 10 -13.24 25.40 -17.63
C SER A 10 -12.05 26.23 -17.14
N ILE A 11 -12.28 27.42 -16.59
CA ILE A 11 -11.19 28.31 -16.14
C ILE A 11 -10.61 27.84 -14.79
N TYR A 12 -11.43 27.25 -13.91
CA TYR A 12 -10.94 26.67 -12.66
C TYR A 12 -10.11 25.40 -12.85
N LEU A 13 -10.42 24.59 -13.88
CA LEU A 13 -9.67 23.37 -14.17
C LEU A 13 -8.27 23.67 -14.75
N PHE A 14 -8.12 24.75 -15.52
CA PHE A 14 -6.82 25.17 -16.05
C PHE A 14 -5.94 25.88 -15.02
N ALA A 15 -6.52 26.62 -14.07
CA ALA A 15 -5.75 27.30 -13.02
C ALA A 15 -5.15 26.31 -12.00
N LEU A 16 -5.87 25.25 -11.62
CA LEU A 16 -5.37 24.21 -10.70
C LEU A 16 -4.26 23.35 -11.33
N VAL A 17 -4.39 23.01 -12.62
CA VAL A 17 -3.34 22.28 -13.35
C VAL A 17 -2.08 23.15 -13.56
N SER A 18 -2.25 24.47 -13.70
CA SER A 18 -1.12 25.39 -13.89
C SER A 18 -0.39 25.74 -12.57
N LEU A 19 -1.08 25.76 -11.41
CA LEU A 19 -0.42 25.94 -10.12
C LEU A 19 0.37 24.69 -9.68
N GLY A 20 -0.12 23.50 -10.00
CA GLY A 20 0.62 22.25 -9.80
C GLY A 20 1.92 22.16 -10.61
N LYS A 21 1.97 22.82 -11.78
CA LYS A 21 3.20 22.95 -12.59
C LYS A 21 4.10 24.11 -12.16
N ALA A 22 3.57 25.21 -11.61
CA ALA A 22 4.40 26.32 -11.13
C ALA A 22 5.17 25.99 -9.83
N LEU A 23 4.69 25.03 -9.04
CA LEU A 23 5.43 24.45 -7.91
C LEU A 23 6.50 23.42 -8.32
N SER A 24 6.62 23.09 -9.62
CA SER A 24 7.61 22.12 -10.13
C SER A 24 9.03 22.69 -10.32
N THR A 25 9.24 23.97 -10.00
CA THR A 25 10.55 24.64 -10.16
C THR A 25 11.49 24.46 -8.97
N VAL A 26 10.99 23.95 -7.83
CA VAL A 26 11.85 23.29 -6.85
C VAL A 26 11.99 21.86 -7.36
N ARG A 27 13.15 21.49 -7.90
CA ARG A 27 13.47 20.08 -8.18
C ARG A 27 13.18 19.31 -6.89
N ALA A 28 12.10 18.53 -6.87
CA ALA A 28 11.78 17.70 -5.72
C ALA A 28 13.01 16.86 -5.42
N ARG A 29 13.52 16.97 -4.18
CA ARG A 29 14.73 16.23 -3.78
C ARG A 29 14.42 14.76 -3.63
N VAL A 30 13.16 14.38 -3.59
CA VAL A 30 12.70 13.00 -3.48
C VAL A 30 12.01 12.58 -4.78
N GLN A 31 12.43 11.44 -5.31
CA GLN A 31 11.81 10.79 -6.45
C GLN A 31 11.45 9.35 -6.08
N PHE A 32 10.25 8.93 -6.48
CA PHE A 32 9.77 7.58 -6.25
C PHE A 32 9.94 6.70 -7.49
N HIS A 33 10.33 5.45 -7.28
CA HIS A 33 10.34 4.42 -8.31
C HIS A 33 9.25 3.39 -8.06
N PRO A 34 8.44 3.03 -9.08
CA PRO A 34 7.41 2.02 -8.92
C PRO A 34 7.96 0.69 -8.40
N SER A 35 7.17 0.01 -7.56
CA SER A 35 7.57 -1.24 -6.91
C SER A 35 6.63 -2.39 -7.29
N PRO A 36 6.66 -2.88 -8.55
CA PRO A 36 5.83 -4.00 -8.96
C PRO A 36 6.36 -5.32 -8.37
N VAL A 37 5.45 -6.30 -8.28
CA VAL A 37 5.77 -7.64 -7.78
C VAL A 37 5.46 -8.65 -8.87
N GLU A 38 6.45 -9.48 -9.19
CA GLU A 38 6.32 -10.56 -10.19
C GLU A 38 6.30 -11.90 -9.46
N ILE A 39 5.30 -12.73 -9.75
CA ILE A 39 5.13 -14.06 -9.16
C ILE A 39 5.15 -15.07 -10.30
N GLU A 40 6.10 -16.01 -10.26
CA GLU A 40 6.33 -16.98 -11.33
C GLU A 40 6.35 -18.40 -10.78
N ASN A 41 5.49 -19.26 -11.36
CA ASN A 41 5.33 -20.67 -11.03
C ASN A 41 5.25 -20.96 -9.51
N PHE A 42 4.69 -20.02 -8.75
CA PHE A 42 4.71 -20.10 -7.30
C PHE A 42 3.69 -21.09 -6.78
N THR A 43 4.14 -22.05 -5.98
CA THR A 43 3.31 -23.08 -5.37
C THR A 43 3.64 -23.14 -3.88
N LEU A 44 2.61 -23.15 -3.03
CA LEU A 44 2.74 -23.35 -1.60
C LEU A 44 1.88 -24.54 -1.22
N SER A 45 2.53 -25.61 -0.78
CA SER A 45 1.88 -26.82 -0.30
C SER A 45 2.10 -27.02 1.18
N PHE A 46 1.19 -27.76 1.79
CA PHE A 46 1.25 -28.12 3.20
C PHE A 46 1.14 -29.64 3.32
N PRO A 47 2.03 -30.30 4.09
CA PRO A 47 1.96 -31.74 4.24
C PRO A 47 0.64 -32.15 4.90
N LEU A 48 -0.02 -33.14 4.31
CA LEU A 48 -1.23 -33.75 4.85
C LEU A 48 -0.86 -34.70 5.99
N THR A 49 -0.61 -34.17 7.18
CA THR A 49 -0.43 -34.99 8.38
C THR A 49 -1.78 -35.33 9.01
N TRP A 50 -1.90 -36.52 9.57
CA TRP A 50 -3.06 -36.95 10.37
C TRP A 50 -3.47 -35.94 11.46
N GLN A 51 -2.51 -35.34 12.16
CA GLN A 51 -2.76 -34.29 13.16
C GLN A 51 -3.45 -33.06 12.52
N ARG A 52 -2.96 -32.59 11.38
CA ARG A 52 -3.57 -31.47 10.66
C ARG A 52 -4.96 -31.86 10.12
N ARG A 53 -5.18 -33.14 9.82
CA ARG A 53 -6.49 -33.66 9.45
C ARG A 53 -7.52 -33.67 10.58
N PHE A 54 -7.13 -33.57 11.85
CA PHE A 54 -8.10 -33.53 12.96
C PHE A 54 -8.18 -32.16 13.63
N LEU A 55 -7.17 -31.30 13.47
CA LEU A 55 -7.01 -30.07 14.25
C LEU A 55 -7.00 -28.77 13.42
N SER A 56 -7.06 -28.83 12.08
CA SER A 56 -6.98 -27.62 11.26
C SER A 56 -8.34 -27.01 10.94
N SER A 57 -8.49 -25.71 11.19
CA SER A 57 -9.64 -24.89 10.79
C SER A 57 -9.60 -24.42 9.32
N VAL A 58 -8.52 -24.74 8.59
CA VAL A 58 -8.34 -24.35 7.18
C VAL A 58 -8.80 -25.49 6.28
N PRO A 59 -9.56 -25.25 5.21
CA PRO A 59 -10.01 -26.31 4.32
C PRO A 59 -8.85 -27.14 3.78
N TYR A 60 -9.04 -28.46 3.81
CA TYR A 60 -8.08 -29.50 3.43
C TYR A 60 -7.65 -29.33 1.98
N ARG A 61 -6.53 -28.63 1.77
CA ARG A 61 -5.87 -28.60 0.48
C ARG A 61 -4.39 -28.87 0.70
N GLU A 62 -3.91 -29.87 -0.01
CA GLU A 62 -2.48 -30.15 -0.12
C GLU A 62 -1.73 -28.93 -0.67
N ARG A 63 -2.38 -28.14 -1.54
CA ARG A 63 -1.86 -26.91 -2.13
C ARG A 63 -2.70 -25.71 -1.71
N ALA A 64 -2.10 -24.78 -0.98
CA ALA A 64 -2.72 -23.51 -0.62
C ALA A 64 -2.60 -22.49 -1.76
N LEU A 65 -1.49 -22.55 -2.50
CA LEU A 65 -1.29 -21.85 -3.77
C LEU A 65 -0.71 -22.84 -4.77
N ASP A 66 -1.17 -22.80 -6.01
CA ASP A 66 -0.82 -23.77 -7.04
C ASP A 66 -0.55 -23.07 -8.37
N ASN A 67 0.71 -23.12 -8.81
CA ASN A 67 1.20 -22.55 -10.06
C ASN A 67 0.74 -21.10 -10.33
N ILE A 68 0.90 -20.23 -9.33
CA ILE A 68 0.57 -18.82 -9.46
C ILE A 68 1.57 -18.13 -10.39
N ASN A 69 1.02 -17.49 -11.43
CA ASN A 69 1.74 -16.68 -12.39
C ASN A 69 1.00 -15.35 -12.53
N VAL A 70 1.49 -14.29 -11.88
CA VAL A 70 0.84 -12.97 -11.91
C VAL A 70 1.83 -11.84 -11.67
N SER A 71 1.65 -10.75 -12.42
CA SER A 71 2.32 -9.47 -12.20
C SER A 71 1.37 -8.55 -11.46
N LEU A 72 1.78 -8.05 -10.29
CA LEU A 72 1.02 -7.09 -9.49
C LEU A 72 1.60 -5.70 -9.67
N ARG A 73 0.74 -4.75 -10.08
CA ARG A 73 1.12 -3.37 -10.38
C ARG A 73 0.05 -2.40 -9.87
N GLU A 74 0.50 -1.24 -9.40
CA GLU A 74 -0.39 -0.13 -9.04
C GLU A 74 -1.46 -0.55 -8.01
N PHE A 75 -2.75 -0.37 -8.31
CA PHE A 75 -3.84 -0.68 -7.40
C PHE A 75 -4.52 -2.00 -7.82
N CYS A 76 -4.16 -3.08 -7.13
CA CYS A 76 -4.71 -4.43 -7.35
C CYS A 76 -5.82 -4.77 -6.35
N PHE A 77 -6.91 -5.35 -6.84
CA PHE A 77 -7.97 -5.94 -6.03
C PHE A 77 -8.04 -7.45 -6.23
N ILE A 78 -7.80 -8.21 -5.17
CA ILE A 78 -7.79 -9.67 -5.18
C ILE A 78 -9.12 -10.17 -4.61
N ARG A 79 -9.94 -10.77 -5.48
CA ARG A 79 -11.27 -11.32 -5.13
C ARG A 79 -11.30 -12.85 -5.24
N GLY A 80 -12.34 -13.44 -4.66
CA GLY A 80 -12.56 -14.88 -4.65
C GLY A 80 -13.25 -15.36 -3.39
N ALA A 81 -13.79 -16.57 -3.44
CA ALA A 81 -14.48 -17.18 -2.30
C ALA A 81 -13.61 -17.22 -1.03
N SER A 82 -14.23 -17.37 0.13
CA SER A 82 -13.50 -17.66 1.36
C SER A 82 -12.61 -18.88 1.17
N SER A 83 -11.38 -18.79 1.69
CA SER A 83 -10.36 -19.84 1.52
C SER A 83 -9.93 -20.11 0.07
N SER A 84 -10.07 -19.16 -0.86
CA SER A 84 -9.52 -19.29 -2.21
C SER A 84 -8.00 -19.08 -2.32
N GLY A 85 -7.33 -18.68 -1.24
CA GLY A 85 -5.88 -18.44 -1.20
C GLY A 85 -5.45 -16.97 -1.23
N LYS A 86 -6.39 -16.01 -1.15
CA LYS A 86 -6.12 -14.56 -1.24
C LYS A 86 -5.12 -14.06 -0.19
N SER A 87 -5.43 -14.27 1.08
CA SER A 87 -4.56 -13.93 2.22
C SER A 87 -3.23 -14.69 2.17
N THR A 88 -3.25 -15.93 1.68
CA THR A 88 -2.04 -16.73 1.47
C THR A 88 -1.14 -16.13 0.39
N LEU A 89 -1.71 -15.59 -0.69
CA LEU A 89 -0.97 -14.89 -1.73
C LEU A 89 -0.30 -13.63 -1.18
N LEU A 90 -1.03 -12.80 -0.42
CA LEU A 90 -0.44 -11.64 0.25
C LEU A 90 0.70 -12.03 1.20
N LYS A 91 0.52 -13.11 1.97
CA LYS A 91 1.58 -13.63 2.86
C LYS A 91 2.77 -14.20 2.09
N ALA A 92 2.58 -14.74 0.89
CA ALA A 92 3.69 -15.14 0.02
C ALA A 92 4.51 -13.92 -0.43
N ILE A 93 3.83 -12.82 -0.77
CA ILE A 93 4.47 -11.53 -1.11
C ILE A 93 5.19 -10.93 0.09
N LEU A 94 4.70 -11.12 1.32
CA LEU A 94 5.41 -10.65 2.51
C LEU A 94 6.71 -11.44 2.76
N ASN A 95 6.70 -12.76 2.50
CA ASN A 95 7.77 -13.69 2.87
C ASN A 95 8.76 -14.01 1.73
N GLN A 96 9.07 -13.04 0.87
CA GLN A 96 9.85 -13.28 -0.38
C GLN A 96 11.28 -13.79 -0.17
N ARG A 97 11.82 -13.65 1.05
CA ARG A 97 13.10 -14.28 1.40
C ARG A 97 12.85 -15.78 1.56
N GLY A 98 13.03 -16.52 0.47
CA GLY A 98 12.74 -17.95 0.32
C GLY A 98 13.46 -18.91 1.27
N GLN A 99 13.29 -18.77 2.58
CA GLN A 99 13.78 -19.71 3.57
C GLN A 99 12.73 -19.95 4.65
N SER A 100 12.21 -21.17 4.60
CA SER A 100 11.34 -21.80 5.60
C SER A 100 10.01 -21.10 5.82
N ALA A 101 8.94 -21.73 5.32
CA ALA A 101 7.60 -21.39 5.73
C ALA A 101 7.56 -21.34 7.27
N THR A 102 7.34 -20.16 7.82
CA THR A 102 6.98 -19.93 9.23
C THR A 102 5.70 -20.67 9.65
N THR A 103 5.12 -21.47 8.75
CA THR A 103 3.88 -22.25 8.88
C THR A 103 4.01 -23.72 8.44
N GLY A 104 5.23 -24.25 8.24
CA GLY A 104 5.45 -25.69 8.01
C GLY A 104 5.00 -26.23 6.64
N GLY A 105 4.94 -25.35 5.62
CA GLY A 105 4.66 -25.72 4.22
C GLY A 105 5.91 -25.73 3.33
N THR A 106 5.81 -26.35 2.16
CA THR A 106 6.86 -26.32 1.13
C THR A 106 6.48 -25.30 0.07
N ALA A 107 7.37 -24.33 -0.18
CA ALA A 107 7.21 -23.34 -1.24
C ALA A 107 8.17 -23.64 -2.40
N THR A 108 7.66 -23.56 -3.63
CA THR A 108 8.45 -23.65 -4.87
C THR A 108 8.08 -22.49 -5.81
N GLY A 109 8.96 -22.18 -6.76
CA GLY A 109 8.80 -21.01 -7.63
C GLY A 109 9.34 -19.73 -6.99
N THR A 110 9.05 -18.58 -7.58
CA THR A 110 9.65 -17.30 -7.20
C THR A 110 8.63 -16.21 -7.01
N VAL A 111 8.84 -15.41 -5.97
CA VAL A 111 8.19 -14.12 -5.76
C VAL A 111 9.30 -13.08 -5.79
N THR A 112 9.23 -12.16 -6.73
CA THR A 112 10.28 -11.18 -7.01
C THR A 112 9.74 -9.78 -6.78
N LEU A 113 10.28 -9.08 -5.78
CA LEU A 113 10.19 -7.62 -5.72
C LEU A 113 11.06 -7.06 -6.83
N VAL A 114 10.44 -6.46 -7.84
CA VAL A 114 11.20 -5.84 -8.92
C VAL A 114 11.98 -4.67 -8.33
N SER A 115 13.30 -4.75 -8.42
CA SER A 115 14.21 -3.71 -7.97
C SER A 115 14.95 -3.13 -9.16
N ARG A 116 15.49 -1.93 -8.99
CA ARG A 116 16.39 -1.32 -9.97
C ARG A 116 17.81 -1.29 -9.40
N PRO A 117 18.85 -1.28 -10.26
CA PRO A 117 20.24 -1.23 -9.79
C PRO A 117 20.53 -0.07 -8.84
N ASP A 118 19.80 1.04 -8.99
CA ASP A 118 19.91 2.31 -8.27
C ASP A 118 18.87 2.48 -7.14
N CYS A 119 17.91 1.57 -7.01
CA CYS A 119 16.85 1.64 -6.01
C CYS A 119 16.47 0.24 -5.52
N PRO A 120 16.78 -0.10 -4.24
CA PRO A 120 16.36 -1.38 -3.67
C PRO A 120 14.83 -1.49 -3.68
N PRO A 121 14.28 -2.70 -3.62
CA PRO A 121 12.83 -2.86 -3.61
C PRO A 121 12.25 -2.37 -2.27
N ALA A 122 11.05 -1.77 -2.32
CA ALA A 122 10.32 -1.42 -1.11
C ALA A 122 9.99 -2.67 -0.30
N LYS A 123 10.01 -2.55 1.02
CA LYS A 123 9.60 -3.63 1.92
C LYS A 123 8.07 -3.78 1.90
N PRO A 124 7.52 -4.96 1.61
CA PRO A 124 6.08 -5.17 1.72
C PRO A 124 5.58 -5.00 3.16
N ILE A 125 4.50 -4.25 3.33
CA ILE A 125 3.83 -4.06 4.62
C ILE A 125 2.46 -4.72 4.56
N TYR A 126 2.23 -5.65 5.48
CA TYR A 126 0.98 -6.39 5.59
C TYR A 126 0.12 -5.81 6.71
N LEU A 127 -1.12 -5.45 6.36
CA LEU A 127 -2.10 -4.81 7.24
C LEU A 127 -3.37 -5.65 7.24
N ASP A 128 -3.64 -6.33 8.35
CA ASP A 128 -4.80 -7.20 8.57
C ASP A 128 -5.66 -6.77 9.77
N GLN A 129 -5.14 -5.85 10.59
CA GLN A 129 -5.79 -5.40 11.81
C GLN A 129 -5.99 -3.90 11.79
N LYS A 130 -7.11 -3.47 12.39
CA LYS A 130 -7.35 -2.06 12.66
C LYS A 130 -6.17 -1.50 13.47
N PRO A 131 -5.60 -0.35 13.07
CA PRO A 131 -4.45 0.22 13.75
C PRO A 131 -4.73 0.43 15.26
N PRO A 132 -3.91 -0.13 16.16
CA PRO A 132 -3.96 0.24 17.56
C PRO A 132 -3.22 1.57 17.71
N TYR A 133 -3.83 2.54 18.37
CA TYR A 133 -3.14 3.78 18.68
C TYR A 133 -3.02 4.03 20.17
N GLU A 134 -1.85 4.51 20.55
CA GLU A 134 -1.55 4.95 21.91
C GLU A 134 -1.99 6.41 22.08
N ASP A 135 -2.93 6.66 22.98
CA ASP A 135 -3.46 8.00 23.32
C ASP A 135 -2.46 8.92 24.05
N ARG A 136 -1.26 8.39 24.33
CA ARG A 136 -0.22 9.09 25.07
C ARG A 136 0.60 10.02 24.19
N LEU A 137 0.78 9.66 22.93
CA LEU A 137 1.67 10.38 22.01
C LEU A 137 0.85 11.23 21.04
N ARG A 138 1.40 12.39 20.68
CA ARG A 138 0.93 13.19 19.54
C ARG A 138 1.37 12.54 18.25
N ILE A 139 0.65 12.83 17.17
CA ILE A 139 0.96 12.32 15.83
C ILE A 139 2.41 12.62 15.42
N LYS A 140 2.89 13.84 15.69
CA LYS A 140 4.29 14.20 15.44
C LYS A 140 5.27 13.27 16.15
N GLU A 141 5.03 12.96 17.42
CA GLU A 141 5.91 12.11 18.23
C GLU A 141 5.90 10.67 17.72
N VAL A 142 4.75 10.18 17.24
CA VAL A 142 4.64 8.86 16.60
C VAL A 142 5.44 8.82 15.30
N ILE A 143 5.35 9.87 14.47
CA ILE A 143 6.13 9.98 13.22
C ILE A 143 7.63 10.05 13.53
N ASP A 144 8.05 10.88 14.49
CA ASP A 144 9.45 11.02 14.90
C ASP A 144 10.02 9.69 15.43
N ARG A 145 9.21 8.95 16.21
CA ARG A 145 9.57 7.60 16.68
C ARG A 145 9.70 6.62 15.52
N GLN A 146 8.78 6.65 14.54
CA GLN A 146 8.85 5.79 13.36
C GLN A 146 10.10 6.05 12.53
N TRP A 147 10.48 7.32 12.35
CA TRP A 147 11.75 7.68 11.70
C TRP A 147 12.97 7.17 12.46
N SER A 148 12.94 7.26 13.79
CA SER A 148 14.02 6.75 14.64
C SER A 148 14.19 5.22 14.52
N LEU A 149 13.10 4.48 14.35
CA LEU A 149 13.13 3.02 14.14
C LEU A 149 13.68 2.60 12.78
N ASN A 150 13.54 3.45 11.75
CA ASN A 150 14.05 3.18 10.41
C ASN A 150 15.57 3.45 10.27
N GLY A 151 16.22 3.93 11.33
CA GLY A 151 17.63 4.33 11.32
C GLY A 151 17.84 5.79 10.89
N ASP A 152 19.06 6.28 11.07
CA ASP A 152 19.41 7.71 10.94
C ASP A 152 20.13 8.17 9.65
N PRO A 153 19.92 7.58 8.44
CA PRO A 153 20.68 8.00 7.26
C PRO A 153 20.15 9.29 6.60
N ILE A 154 18.98 9.80 7.02
CA ILE A 154 18.30 10.92 6.36
C ILE A 154 18.28 12.16 7.27
N ASP A 155 18.64 13.31 6.70
CA ASP A 155 18.50 14.59 7.38
C ASP A 155 17.03 14.94 7.71
N LYS A 156 16.82 15.68 8.79
CA LYS A 156 15.51 16.08 9.29
C LYS A 156 14.69 16.83 8.24
N THR A 157 15.31 17.67 7.42
CA THR A 157 14.60 18.42 6.36
C THR A 157 14.00 17.48 5.32
N ILE A 158 14.75 16.48 4.88
CA ILE A 158 14.26 15.48 3.92
C ILE A 158 13.17 14.62 4.56
N ARG A 159 13.30 14.23 5.84
CA ARG A 159 12.24 13.49 6.55
C ARG A 159 10.93 14.27 6.58
N ALA A 160 10.99 15.57 6.84
CA ALA A 160 9.83 16.45 6.80
C ALA A 160 9.23 16.52 5.39
N GLU A 161 10.07 16.61 4.36
CA GLU A 161 9.65 16.60 2.95
C GLU A 161 8.93 15.30 2.58
N ILE A 162 9.51 14.13 2.88
CA ILE A 162 8.91 12.80 2.66
C ILE A 162 7.59 12.66 3.44
N THR A 163 7.58 13.11 4.70
CA THR A 163 6.39 13.09 5.55
C THR A 163 5.28 13.92 4.92
N SER A 164 5.60 15.12 4.44
CA SER A 164 4.62 15.98 3.79
C SER A 164 4.12 15.40 2.47
N PHE A 165 4.98 14.75 1.67
CA PHE A 165 4.55 14.09 0.44
C PHE A 165 3.51 12.99 0.71
N PHE A 166 3.84 12.03 1.57
CA PHE A 166 2.91 10.94 1.87
C PHE A 166 1.66 11.44 2.59
N ALA A 167 1.78 12.39 3.52
CA ALA A 167 0.61 12.97 4.20
C ALA A 167 -0.32 13.70 3.22
N ASN A 168 0.23 14.43 2.25
CA ASN A 168 -0.53 15.09 1.20
C ASN A 168 -1.20 14.07 0.27
N TYR A 169 -0.47 13.06 -0.22
CA TYR A 169 -1.04 12.02 -1.09
C TYR A 169 -2.19 11.27 -0.42
N LEU A 170 -2.06 11.00 0.89
CA LEU A 170 -3.09 10.33 1.66
C LEU A 170 -4.23 11.29 2.05
N GLY A 171 -4.10 12.61 1.88
CA GLY A 171 -5.13 13.60 2.22
C GLY A 171 -5.25 13.86 3.73
N LEU A 172 -4.17 13.68 4.50
CA LEU A 172 -4.12 14.01 5.94
C LEU A 172 -4.00 15.54 6.18
N GLN A 173 -3.61 16.30 5.16
CA GLN A 173 -3.38 17.76 5.24
C GLN A 173 -4.55 18.61 4.71
N ASP A 174 -5.70 18.01 4.36
CA ASP A 174 -6.83 18.75 3.80
C ASP A 174 -7.42 19.74 4.81
N GLY A 175 -7.02 21.01 4.71
CA GLY A 175 -7.71 22.16 5.29
C GLY A 175 -6.96 22.97 6.35
N GLN A 176 -5.92 22.44 7.00
CA GLN A 176 -5.09 23.20 7.95
C GLN A 176 -3.64 22.69 7.94
N ALA A 177 -2.72 23.54 7.50
CA ALA A 177 -1.30 23.24 7.55
C ALA A 177 -0.87 23.08 9.02
N ASP A 178 -0.33 21.91 9.35
CA ASP A 178 0.34 21.53 10.61
C ASP A 178 -0.48 21.35 11.90
N ASP A 179 -1.77 21.72 11.96
CA ASP A 179 -2.59 21.47 13.17
C ASP A 179 -2.73 19.97 13.45
N TRP A 180 -2.80 19.15 12.39
CA TRP A 180 -2.97 17.70 12.53
C TRP A 180 -1.79 16.99 13.20
N LEU A 181 -0.57 17.54 13.12
CA LEU A 181 0.60 16.97 13.79
C LEU A 181 0.53 17.11 15.32
N GLN A 182 -0.22 18.10 15.81
CA GLN A 182 -0.41 18.35 17.24
C GLN A 182 -1.52 17.50 17.85
N ARG A 183 -2.42 16.97 17.01
CA ARG A 183 -3.49 16.07 17.42
C ARG A 183 -2.94 14.76 17.96
N LYS A 184 -3.72 14.12 18.82
CA LYS A 184 -3.52 12.72 19.22
C LYS A 184 -4.16 11.78 18.20
N PRO A 185 -3.64 10.56 18.03
CA PRO A 185 -4.28 9.56 17.19
C PRO A 185 -5.75 9.27 17.54
N SER A 186 -6.15 9.36 18.82
CA SER A 186 -7.56 9.19 19.23
C SER A 186 -8.48 10.34 18.83
N GLU A 187 -7.92 11.49 18.48
CA GLU A 187 -8.68 12.63 17.98
C GLU A 187 -8.95 12.51 16.47
N LEU A 188 -8.36 11.52 15.79
CA LEU A 188 -8.59 11.25 14.38
C LEU A 188 -9.95 10.59 14.16
N SER A 189 -10.66 11.05 13.12
CA SER A 189 -11.81 10.32 12.58
C SER A 189 -11.40 8.93 12.10
N PRO A 190 -12.36 8.00 11.90
CA PRO A 190 -12.04 6.65 11.42
C PRO A 190 -11.25 6.65 10.10
N SER A 191 -11.59 7.50 9.12
CA SER A 191 -10.84 7.55 7.86
C SER A 191 -9.45 8.17 8.01
N GLU A 192 -9.29 9.18 8.87
CA GLU A 192 -7.97 9.74 9.20
C GLU A 192 -7.09 8.71 9.92
N THR A 193 -7.68 7.90 10.81
CA THR A 193 -7.02 6.78 11.51
C THR A 193 -6.39 5.81 10.49
N TYR A 194 -7.15 5.28 9.53
CA TYR A 194 -6.58 4.39 8.50
C TYR A 194 -5.51 5.09 7.65
N ARG A 195 -5.76 6.33 7.23
CA ARG A 195 -4.78 7.11 6.44
C ARG A 195 -3.50 7.38 7.21
N PHE A 196 -3.57 7.60 8.52
CA PHE A 196 -2.40 7.77 9.36
C PHE A 196 -1.60 6.46 9.49
N ALA A 197 -2.28 5.30 9.60
CA ALA A 197 -1.58 4.01 9.54
C ALA A 197 -0.91 3.76 8.20
N LEU A 198 -1.57 4.14 7.09
CA LEU A 198 -0.97 4.08 5.76
C LEU A 198 0.27 4.96 5.64
N LEU A 199 0.26 6.15 6.25
CA LEU A 199 1.45 7.02 6.30
C LEU A 199 2.63 6.31 6.97
N LEU A 200 2.40 5.72 8.14
CA LEU A 200 3.44 4.97 8.86
C LEU A 200 3.92 3.75 8.05
N ALA A 201 3.00 3.03 7.41
CA ALA A 201 3.31 1.92 6.52
C ALA A 201 4.14 2.38 5.31
N CYS A 202 3.88 3.56 4.75
CA CYS A 202 4.68 4.12 3.65
C CYS A 202 6.13 4.37 4.08
N PHE A 203 6.36 4.87 5.30
CA PHE A 203 7.70 5.02 5.86
C PHE A 203 8.40 3.67 6.05
N GLN A 204 7.71 2.71 6.66
CA GLN A 204 8.25 1.37 6.88
C GLN A 204 8.55 0.63 5.57
N SER A 205 7.77 0.88 4.53
CA SER A 205 7.93 0.25 3.22
C SER A 205 9.09 0.87 2.45
N SER A 206 9.04 2.20 2.29
CA SER A 206 9.91 2.93 1.35
C SER A 206 11.26 3.32 1.95
N CYS A 207 11.36 3.42 3.29
CA CYS A 207 12.53 3.98 3.98
C CYS A 207 13.26 2.96 4.86
N SER A 208 13.12 1.64 4.61
CA SER A 208 13.52 0.61 5.57
C SER A 208 15.00 0.23 5.60
N SER A 209 15.80 0.49 4.55
CA SER A 209 17.28 0.50 4.55
C SER A 209 17.76 0.67 3.10
N ASP A 210 18.88 1.35 2.89
CA ASP A 210 19.51 1.68 1.59
C ASP A 210 18.85 2.81 0.77
N ILE A 211 18.81 3.99 1.38
CA ILE A 211 18.45 5.21 0.67
C ILE A 211 19.64 5.71 -0.13
N ARG A 212 19.47 5.75 -1.45
CA ARG A 212 20.53 6.17 -2.37
C ARG A 212 20.31 7.61 -2.83
N ARG A 213 21.43 8.33 -2.92
CA ARG A 213 21.49 9.64 -3.55
C ARG A 213 22.02 9.49 -4.96
N THR A 214 21.38 10.19 -5.89
CA THR A 214 21.85 10.36 -7.27
C THR A 214 22.97 11.38 -7.33
N GLU A 215 23.64 11.46 -8.48
CA GLU A 215 24.65 12.48 -8.78
C GLU A 215 24.09 13.91 -8.68
N ASP A 216 22.78 14.09 -8.89
CA ASP A 216 22.05 15.35 -8.74
C ASP A 216 21.66 15.70 -7.28
N ASP A 217 22.13 14.94 -6.28
CA ASP A 217 21.70 15.00 -4.87
C ASP A 217 20.18 14.76 -4.66
N LYS A 218 19.52 14.13 -5.64
CA LYS A 218 18.16 13.61 -5.46
C LYS A 218 18.20 12.27 -4.75
N ILE A 219 17.19 12.03 -3.95
CA ILE A 219 16.97 10.84 -3.17
C ILE A 219 15.99 9.97 -3.93
N LEU A 220 16.44 8.77 -4.27
CA LEU A 220 15.58 7.77 -4.88
C LEU A 220 15.02 6.88 -3.79
N LEU A 221 13.69 6.82 -3.72
CA LEU A 221 12.97 5.91 -2.83
C LEU A 221 12.14 4.93 -3.67
N PRO A 222 12.07 3.65 -3.28
CA PRO A 222 11.08 2.78 -3.87
C PRO A 222 9.70 3.21 -3.38
N ALA A 223 8.70 3.14 -4.26
CA ALA A 223 7.32 3.39 -3.92
C ALA A 223 6.82 2.29 -2.98
N PRO A 224 5.93 2.60 -2.02
CA PRO A 224 5.52 1.63 -1.01
C PRO A 224 4.77 0.44 -1.62
N ILE A 225 4.95 -0.73 -0.98
CA ILE A 225 4.17 -1.95 -1.24
C ILE A 225 3.28 -2.21 -0.03
N LEU A 226 1.97 -2.09 -0.22
CA LEU A 226 0.95 -2.20 0.81
C LEU A 226 0.04 -3.39 0.51
N LEU A 227 -0.05 -4.32 1.45
CA LEU A 227 -0.85 -5.54 1.35
C LEU A 227 -1.98 -5.48 2.39
N LEU A 228 -3.19 -5.19 1.94
CA LEU A 228 -4.35 -4.93 2.80
C LEU A 228 -5.27 -6.15 2.80
N ASP A 229 -5.33 -6.88 3.92
CA ASP A 229 -6.09 -8.13 4.02
C ASP A 229 -7.32 -7.94 4.89
N GLU A 230 -8.48 -7.78 4.25
CA GLU A 230 -9.78 -7.55 4.92
C GLU A 230 -9.76 -6.33 5.86
N TRP A 231 -8.77 -5.45 5.68
CA TRP A 231 -8.34 -4.45 6.65
C TRP A 231 -9.43 -3.44 7.03
N MET A 232 -10.38 -3.19 6.12
CA MET A 232 -11.48 -2.25 6.30
C MET A 232 -12.86 -2.90 6.15
N ASP A 233 -12.97 -4.23 6.21
CA ASP A 233 -14.24 -4.93 5.97
C ASP A 233 -15.32 -4.58 7.00
N THR A 234 -14.94 -4.12 8.18
CA THR A 234 -15.86 -3.68 9.24
C THR A 234 -16.33 -2.23 9.09
N GLU A 235 -15.67 -1.43 8.25
CA GLU A 235 -15.92 0.01 8.13
C GLU A 235 -17.06 0.35 7.18
N THR A 236 -17.48 1.61 7.13
CA THR A 236 -18.54 2.07 6.21
C THR A 236 -17.97 2.38 4.81
N SER A 237 -18.82 2.37 3.78
CA SER A 237 -18.39 2.75 2.42
C SER A 237 -17.82 4.17 2.37
N THR A 238 -18.33 5.11 3.18
CA THR A 238 -17.81 6.48 3.26
C THR A 238 -16.36 6.50 3.76
N VAL A 239 -16.05 5.72 4.80
CA VAL A 239 -14.68 5.61 5.33
C VAL A 239 -13.77 4.96 4.29
N ILE A 240 -14.19 3.83 3.70
CA ILE A 240 -13.43 3.11 2.68
C ILE A 240 -13.13 4.01 1.48
N GLN A 241 -14.11 4.74 0.97
CA GLN A 241 -13.92 5.62 -0.18
C GLN A 241 -12.99 6.81 0.11
N ALA A 242 -13.04 7.37 1.32
CA ALA A 242 -12.11 8.42 1.73
C ALA A 242 -10.65 7.91 1.79
N VAL A 243 -10.45 6.69 2.32
CA VAL A 243 -9.13 6.05 2.36
C VAL A 243 -8.67 5.65 0.96
N GLN A 244 -9.57 5.08 0.15
CA GLN A 244 -9.30 4.65 -1.22
C GLN A 244 -8.84 5.82 -2.09
N GLN A 245 -9.45 7.01 -1.95
CA GLN A 245 -9.00 8.20 -2.67
C GLN A 245 -7.54 8.55 -2.35
N GLY A 246 -7.13 8.45 -1.09
CA GLY A 246 -5.73 8.66 -0.68
C GLY A 246 -4.79 7.60 -1.25
N LEU A 247 -5.18 6.33 -1.23
CA LEU A 247 -4.43 5.23 -1.84
C LEU A 247 -4.27 5.43 -3.36
N TRP A 248 -5.33 5.83 -4.05
CA TRP A 248 -5.30 6.11 -5.48
C TRP A 248 -4.33 7.25 -5.80
N THR A 249 -4.42 8.38 -5.09
CA THR A 249 -3.48 9.51 -5.25
C THR A 249 -2.04 9.08 -4.99
N LEU A 250 -1.79 8.27 -3.95
CA LEU A 250 -0.47 7.71 -3.65
C LEU A 250 0.06 6.85 -4.82
N VAL A 251 -0.76 5.94 -5.34
CA VAL A 251 -0.41 5.08 -6.48
C VAL A 251 -0.08 5.93 -7.70
N GLN A 252 -0.92 6.91 -8.06
CA GLN A 252 -0.69 7.77 -9.22
C GLN A 252 0.55 8.67 -9.07
N ALA A 253 0.83 9.14 -7.86
CA ALA A 253 1.97 10.03 -7.62
C ALA A 253 3.31 9.31 -7.52
N THR A 254 3.33 8.07 -7.03
CA THR A 254 4.57 7.37 -6.68
C THR A 254 4.82 6.07 -7.46
N GLY A 255 3.78 5.47 -8.05
CA GLY A 255 3.83 4.11 -8.57
C GLY A 255 3.80 3.04 -7.48
N ALA A 256 3.22 3.36 -6.31
CA ALA A 256 3.02 2.41 -5.22
C ALA A 256 2.24 1.18 -5.67
N LEU A 257 2.53 0.03 -5.05
CA LEU A 257 1.71 -1.17 -5.17
C LEU A 257 0.77 -1.26 -3.97
N VAL A 258 -0.53 -1.32 -4.22
CA VAL A 258 -1.57 -1.53 -3.22
C VAL A 258 -2.34 -2.78 -3.63
N ALA A 259 -2.17 -3.89 -2.91
CA ALA A 259 -2.90 -5.12 -3.13
C ALA A 259 -3.94 -5.32 -2.02
N ILE A 260 -5.21 -5.37 -2.39
CA ILE A 260 -6.33 -5.42 -1.44
C ILE A 260 -7.09 -6.73 -1.57
N VAL A 261 -7.36 -7.35 -0.43
CA VAL A 261 -8.30 -8.45 -0.27
C VAL A 261 -9.47 -7.94 0.57
N SER A 262 -10.70 -8.18 0.12
CA SER A 262 -11.91 -7.79 0.86
C SER A 262 -13.07 -8.72 0.53
N HIS A 263 -13.92 -8.99 1.52
CA HIS A 263 -15.19 -9.69 1.33
C HIS A 263 -16.33 -8.78 0.86
N LYS A 264 -16.09 -7.46 0.77
CA LYS A 264 -17.10 -6.44 0.46
C LYS A 264 -16.69 -5.58 -0.73
N PRO A 265 -16.50 -6.18 -1.92
CA PRO A 265 -15.98 -5.49 -3.10
C PRO A 265 -16.86 -4.31 -3.56
N GLU A 266 -18.16 -4.34 -3.27
CA GLU A 266 -19.12 -3.29 -3.62
C GLU A 266 -18.87 -1.96 -2.89
N ARG A 267 -18.09 -1.98 -1.80
CA ARG A 267 -17.75 -0.76 -1.06
C ARG A 267 -16.60 0.03 -1.69
N TRP A 268 -15.88 -0.60 -2.61
CA TRP A 268 -14.72 -0.04 -3.30
C TRP A 268 -15.12 0.52 -4.67
N ARG A 269 -14.56 1.68 -5.01
CA ARG A 269 -14.72 2.32 -6.32
C ARG A 269 -13.91 1.56 -7.37
N ARG A 270 -14.59 1.06 -8.41
CA ARG A 270 -13.96 0.23 -9.44
C ARG A 270 -13.09 1.02 -10.41
N ASP A 271 -13.39 2.30 -10.61
CA ASP A 271 -12.65 3.21 -11.49
C ASP A 271 -11.23 3.55 -11.00
N GLN A 272 -10.91 3.19 -9.75
CA GLN A 272 -9.59 3.40 -9.13
C GLN A 272 -8.82 2.10 -8.93
N ILE A 273 -9.34 0.98 -9.43
CA ILE A 273 -8.68 -0.33 -9.38
C ILE A 273 -8.04 -0.55 -10.75
N SER A 274 -6.71 -0.61 -10.79
CA SER A 274 -5.94 -0.85 -12.02
C SER A 274 -6.02 -2.30 -12.48
N GLN A 275 -6.18 -3.23 -11.53
CA GLN A 275 -6.15 -4.67 -11.81
C GLN A 275 -7.04 -5.43 -10.84
N THR A 276 -7.88 -6.33 -11.35
CA THR A 276 -8.67 -7.26 -10.53
C THR A 276 -8.21 -8.70 -10.76
N ILE A 277 -7.81 -9.38 -9.69
CA ILE A 277 -7.34 -10.76 -9.73
C ILE A 277 -8.35 -11.64 -9.04
N THR A 278 -8.82 -12.67 -9.73
CA THR A 278 -9.73 -13.63 -9.10
C THR A 278 -9.05 -14.94 -8.80
N MET A 279 -9.15 -15.34 -7.54
CA MET A 279 -8.63 -16.59 -7.06
C MET A 279 -9.74 -17.60 -6.76
N SER A 280 -9.47 -18.86 -7.08
CA SER A 280 -10.27 -20.01 -6.66
C SER A 280 -9.37 -21.21 -6.45
N GLY A 281 -9.60 -21.97 -5.38
CA GLY A 281 -8.86 -23.21 -5.19
C GLY A 281 -7.34 -23.06 -4.96
N GLY A 282 -6.84 -21.86 -4.63
CA GLY A 282 -5.39 -21.58 -4.59
C GLY A 282 -4.78 -21.29 -5.96
N ARG A 283 -5.59 -21.04 -7.00
CA ARG A 283 -5.16 -20.69 -8.35
C ARG A 283 -5.69 -19.31 -8.75
N VAL A 284 -4.97 -18.60 -9.60
CA VAL A 284 -5.50 -17.43 -10.31
C VAL A 284 -6.36 -17.95 -11.47
N LEU A 285 -7.62 -17.53 -11.52
CA LEU A 285 -8.54 -17.89 -12.60
C LEU A 285 -8.48 -16.87 -13.73
N TYR A 286 -8.46 -15.58 -13.38
CA TYR A 286 -8.44 -14.48 -14.33
C TYR A 286 -7.83 -13.23 -13.70
N VAL A 287 -7.30 -12.38 -14.58
CA VAL A 287 -6.73 -11.07 -14.29
C VAL A 287 -7.40 -10.11 -15.26
N GLU A 288 -8.14 -9.15 -14.71
CA GLU A 288 -8.89 -8.10 -15.43
C GLU A 288 -8.24 -6.74 -15.22
#